data_AF-A0A0G4EKQ9-F1
#
_entry.id   AF-A0A0G4EKQ9-F1
#
_cell.length_a   1.000
_cell.length_b   1.000
_cell.length_c   1.000
_cell.angle_alpha   90.00
_cell.angle_beta   90.00
_cell.angle_gamma   90.00
#
_symmetry.space_group_name_H-M   'P 1'
#
loop_
_entity.id
_entity.type
_entity.pdbx_description
1 polymer ?
#
loop_
_entity_poly.entity_id
_entity_poly.type
_entity_poly.pdbx_seq_one_letter_code
_entity_poly.pdbx_strand_id
1 'polypeptide(L)'
;MRVVIQRVSRASVSVDNKVVSQISSGLVLLLGISATDTRTEGDSLVKKCLRARLWPDASNPQRSWASSVLDNDYEVLVISQFTLYGTMKKGNKPDFHLAMGGDAAKELYAEIVELFRQQHKPERIKDGVFGAMMEVDLVNDGPVTIIHDTNTNNNNGDSSKEASSSGASQPQQTISSKRDLRGGDRRAAEEPSPADKEKRTGGEECGGSGGEAMAPSDGEARGA
;
A
#
# COMPACT_ATOMS: atom_id res chain seq x y z
N MET A 1 -1.72 5.19 -15.35
CA MET A 1 -2.79 4.76 -14.41
C MET A 1 -2.19 4.63 -13.03
N ARG A 2 -2.89 5.12 -12.00
CA ARG A 2 -2.43 5.10 -10.62
C ARG A 2 -3.37 4.30 -9.75
N VAL A 3 -2.83 3.60 -8.77
CA VAL A 3 -3.63 2.91 -7.75
C VAL A 3 -2.98 3.06 -6.38
N VAL A 4 -3.81 3.28 -5.37
CA VAL A 4 -3.47 3.06 -3.97
C VAL A 4 -4.11 1.75 -3.55
N ILE A 5 -3.27 0.78 -3.21
CA ILE A 5 -3.62 -0.56 -2.78
C ILE A 5 -3.57 -0.60 -1.26
N GLN A 6 -4.68 -0.93 -0.61
CA GLN A 6 -4.76 -1.06 0.84
C GLN A 6 -5.19 -2.47 1.20
N ARG A 7 -4.42 -3.13 2.07
CA ARG A 7 -4.80 -4.43 2.64
C ARG A 7 -5.84 -4.20 3.73
N VAL A 8 -6.95 -4.92 3.67
CA VAL A 8 -8.06 -4.73 4.61
C VAL A 8 -8.54 -6.05 5.20
N SER A 9 -9.00 -5.97 6.45
CA SER A 9 -9.74 -7.07 7.09
C SER A 9 -11.24 -7.03 6.79
N ARG A 10 -11.76 -5.85 6.45
CA ARG A 10 -13.09 -5.59 5.90
C ARG A 10 -13.15 -4.20 5.30
N ALA A 11 -14.03 -3.99 4.33
CA ALA A 11 -14.36 -2.68 3.81
C ALA A 11 -15.78 -2.63 3.23
N SER A 12 -16.38 -1.45 3.19
CA SER A 12 -17.69 -1.19 2.59
C SER A 12 -17.75 0.17 1.94
N VAL A 13 -18.62 0.29 0.94
CA VAL A 13 -18.98 1.56 0.30
C VAL A 13 -20.45 1.81 0.56
N SER A 14 -20.76 3.04 0.98
CA SER A 14 -22.11 3.53 1.14
C SER A 14 -22.37 4.74 0.23
N VAL A 15 -23.59 4.83 -0.28
CA VAL A 15 -24.12 5.99 -1.01
C VAL A 15 -25.46 6.34 -0.38
N ASP A 16 -25.69 7.61 -0.06
CA ASP A 16 -26.91 8.06 0.64
C ASP A 16 -27.23 7.23 1.90
N ASN A 17 -26.22 6.97 2.73
CA ASN A 17 -26.28 6.15 3.95
C ASN A 17 -26.71 4.67 3.73
N LYS A 18 -26.61 4.16 2.51
CA LYS A 18 -26.92 2.76 2.18
C LYS A 18 -25.68 2.05 1.67
N VAL A 19 -25.37 0.90 2.28
CA VAL A 19 -24.27 0.04 1.81
C VAL A 19 -24.62 -0.50 0.43
N VAL A 20 -23.82 -0.11 -0.57
CA VAL A 20 -23.95 -0.56 -1.96
C VAL A 20 -23.01 -1.72 -2.26
N SER A 21 -21.92 -1.84 -1.50
CA SER A 21 -20.86 -2.80 -1.75
C SER A 21 -20.07 -3.07 -0.48
N GLN A 22 -19.63 -4.31 -0.28
CA GLN A 22 -18.81 -4.69 0.86
C GLN A 22 -17.94 -5.89 0.56
N ILE A 23 -16.80 -5.95 1.24
CA ILE A 23 -15.84 -7.06 1.21
C ILE A 23 -15.38 -7.40 2.63
N SER A 24 -14.99 -8.65 2.81
CA SER A 24 -14.27 -9.18 3.96
C SER A 24 -12.76 -8.95 3.78
N SER A 25 -11.92 -9.94 4.11
CA SER A 25 -10.47 -9.86 3.94
C SER A 25 -10.11 -9.68 2.47
N GLY A 26 -9.24 -8.72 2.18
CA GLY A 26 -8.97 -8.37 0.78
C GLY A 26 -8.19 -7.09 0.55
N LEU A 27 -8.43 -6.51 -0.63
CA LEU A 27 -7.84 -5.25 -1.06
C LEU A 27 -8.93 -4.19 -1.30
N VAL A 28 -8.69 -2.98 -0.82
CA VAL A 28 -9.32 -1.77 -1.35
C VAL A 28 -8.37 -1.12 -2.33
N LEU A 29 -8.85 -0.87 -3.55
CA LEU A 29 -8.10 -0.24 -4.63
C LEU A 29 -8.73 1.11 -4.95
N LEU A 30 -8.04 2.19 -4.57
CA LEU A 30 -8.38 3.52 -5.06
C LEU A 30 -7.72 3.70 -6.43
N LEU A 31 -8.51 3.69 -7.50
CA LEU A 31 -8.05 3.65 -8.88
C LEU A 31 -8.19 5.01 -9.56
N GLY A 32 -7.06 5.62 -9.91
CA GLY A 32 -6.99 6.84 -10.70
C GLY A 32 -6.67 6.53 -12.16
N ILE A 33 -7.42 7.15 -13.06
CA ILE A 33 -7.23 7.05 -14.52
C ILE A 33 -6.77 8.43 -15.04
N SER A 34 -5.66 8.46 -15.77
CA SER A 34 -5.11 9.65 -16.43
C SER A 34 -5.70 9.83 -17.83
N ALA A 35 -5.68 11.06 -18.35
CA ALA A 35 -6.14 11.36 -19.70
C ALA A 35 -5.38 10.60 -20.82
N THR A 36 -4.19 10.05 -20.52
CA THR A 36 -3.37 9.29 -21.46
C THR A 36 -3.45 7.78 -21.26
N ASP A 37 -4.21 7.31 -20.26
CA ASP A 37 -4.31 5.88 -19.98
C ASP A 37 -5.17 5.17 -21.01
N THR A 38 -4.78 3.93 -21.32
CA THR A 38 -5.51 3.04 -22.19
C THR A 38 -5.81 1.72 -21.48
N ARG A 39 -6.53 0.84 -22.18
CA ARG A 39 -6.76 -0.53 -21.74
C ARG A 39 -5.45 -1.30 -21.48
N THR A 40 -4.34 -0.94 -22.14
CA THR A 40 -3.03 -1.56 -21.95
C THR A 40 -2.49 -1.33 -20.54
N GLU A 41 -2.56 -0.09 -20.05
CA GLU A 41 -2.19 0.25 -18.68
C GLU A 41 -3.10 -0.46 -17.68
N GLY A 42 -4.40 -0.56 -17.99
CA GLY A 42 -5.38 -1.31 -17.20
C GLY A 42 -5.01 -2.79 -17.02
N ASP A 43 -4.70 -3.50 -18.10
CA ASP A 43 -4.30 -4.91 -18.05
C ASP A 43 -3.04 -5.13 -17.19
N SER A 44 -2.03 -4.28 -17.37
CA SER A 44 -0.80 -4.32 -16.58
C SER A 44 -1.06 -4.08 -15.08
N LEU A 45 -1.89 -3.08 -14.76
CA LEU A 45 -2.25 -2.72 -13.40
C LEU A 45 -3.04 -3.82 -12.69
N VAL A 46 -4.04 -4.41 -13.37
CA VAL A 46 -4.84 -5.52 -12.84
C VAL A 46 -3.95 -6.70 -12.49
N LYS A 47 -3.06 -7.11 -13.42
CA LYS A 47 -2.11 -8.19 -13.21
C LYS A 47 -1.21 -7.92 -12.00
N LYS A 48 -0.76 -6.68 -11.83
CA LYS A 48 0.11 -6.27 -10.73
C LYS A 48 -0.62 -6.30 -9.38
N CYS A 49 -1.85 -5.79 -9.32
CA CYS A 49 -2.66 -5.75 -8.10
C CYS A 49 -3.01 -7.17 -7.62
N LEU A 50 -3.51 -8.02 -8.53
CA LEU A 50 -3.94 -9.37 -8.17
C LEU A 50 -2.78 -10.29 -7.76
N ARG A 51 -1.58 -10.08 -8.30
CA ARG A 51 -0.38 -10.88 -7.98
C ARG A 51 0.49 -10.25 -6.90
N ALA A 52 0.12 -9.09 -6.35
CA ALA A 52 0.88 -8.45 -5.28
C ALA A 52 0.88 -9.34 -4.04
N ARG A 53 2.08 -9.73 -3.58
CA ARG A 53 2.24 -10.59 -2.41
C ARG A 53 2.20 -9.76 -1.14
N LEU A 54 1.02 -9.60 -0.57
CA LEU A 54 0.75 -8.69 0.55
C LEU A 54 0.36 -9.41 1.85
N TRP A 55 0.35 -10.74 1.85
CA TRP A 55 0.08 -11.58 3.01
C TRP A 55 1.24 -12.55 3.29
N PRO A 56 1.35 -13.06 4.51
CA PRO A 56 2.29 -14.12 4.82
C PRO A 56 1.91 -15.43 4.11
N ASP A 57 2.81 -16.41 4.15
CA ASP A 57 2.53 -17.74 3.63
C ASP A 57 1.53 -18.46 4.55
N ALA A 58 0.51 -19.09 3.97
CA ALA A 58 -0.49 -19.84 4.75
C ALA A 58 0.13 -21.02 5.52
N SER A 59 1.21 -21.61 4.99
CA SER A 59 1.93 -22.73 5.61
C SER A 59 3.05 -22.28 6.56
N ASN A 60 3.50 -21.03 6.45
CA ASN A 60 4.59 -20.49 7.27
C ASN A 60 4.36 -18.99 7.54
N PRO A 61 3.65 -18.64 8.63
CA PRO A 61 3.32 -17.26 8.97
C PRO A 61 4.53 -16.33 9.15
N GLN A 62 5.70 -16.87 9.47
CA GLN A 62 6.96 -16.11 9.62
C GLN A 62 7.46 -15.58 8.27
N ARG A 63 7.05 -16.20 7.16
CA ARG A 63 7.38 -15.74 5.80
C ARG A 63 6.39 -14.66 5.36
N SER A 64 6.67 -13.42 5.73
CA SER A 64 5.93 -12.25 5.26
C SER A 64 6.09 -12.02 3.75
N TRP A 65 5.12 -11.33 3.12
CA TRP A 65 5.14 -10.94 1.69
C TRP A 65 5.23 -12.13 0.73
N ALA A 66 4.51 -13.20 1.03
CA ALA A 66 4.63 -14.48 0.33
C ALA A 66 3.43 -14.82 -0.57
N SER A 67 2.23 -14.41 -0.18
CA SER A 67 0.98 -14.78 -0.86
C SER A 67 0.18 -13.53 -1.28
N SER A 68 -0.59 -13.69 -2.35
CA SER A 68 -1.39 -12.64 -3.00
C SER A 68 -2.88 -12.77 -2.69
N VAL A 69 -3.68 -11.80 -3.16
CA VAL A 69 -5.15 -11.85 -3.00
C VAL A 69 -5.74 -13.09 -3.70
N LEU A 70 -5.13 -13.51 -4.82
CA LEU A 70 -5.52 -14.72 -5.54
C LEU A 70 -5.20 -15.99 -4.74
N ASP A 71 -3.99 -16.08 -4.18
CA ASP A 71 -3.53 -17.28 -3.45
C ASP A 71 -4.40 -17.56 -2.21
N ASN A 72 -4.98 -16.51 -1.62
CA ASN A 72 -5.83 -16.60 -0.43
C ASN A 72 -7.34 -16.61 -0.74
N ASP A 73 -7.73 -16.57 -2.02
CA ASP A 73 -9.13 -16.41 -2.45
C ASP A 73 -9.87 -15.23 -1.77
N TYR A 74 -9.14 -14.13 -1.56
CA TYR A 74 -9.64 -12.93 -0.92
C TYR A 74 -10.37 -12.02 -1.92
N GLU A 75 -11.05 -11.01 -1.38
CA GLU A 75 -11.90 -10.11 -2.14
C GLU A 75 -11.17 -8.82 -2.56
N VAL A 76 -11.69 -8.14 -3.58
CA VAL A 76 -11.16 -6.85 -4.05
C VAL A 76 -12.32 -5.89 -4.21
N LEU A 77 -12.17 -4.69 -3.65
CA LEU A 77 -13.10 -3.57 -3.80
C LEU A 77 -12.41 -2.46 -4.60
N VAL A 78 -12.87 -2.23 -5.82
CA VAL A 78 -12.30 -1.23 -6.75
C VAL A 78 -13.12 0.06 -6.69
N ILE A 79 -12.50 1.20 -6.40
CA ILE A 79 -13.18 2.49 -6.23
C ILE A 79 -12.50 3.51 -7.14
N SER A 80 -13.28 4.20 -7.98
CA SER A 80 -12.78 5.28 -8.83
C SER A 80 -12.29 6.46 -7.98
N GLN A 81 -11.04 6.90 -8.17
CA GLN A 81 -10.40 7.97 -7.40
C GLN A 81 -9.58 8.92 -8.29
N PHE A 82 -10.25 9.86 -8.95
CA PHE A 82 -9.58 10.83 -9.84
C PHE A 82 -8.57 11.74 -9.10
N THR A 83 -8.75 11.93 -7.78
CA THR A 83 -7.89 12.81 -6.98
C THR A 83 -6.46 12.31 -6.84
N LEU A 84 -6.16 11.07 -7.20
CA LEU A 84 -4.77 10.56 -7.30
C LEU A 84 -3.94 11.29 -8.37
N TYR A 85 -4.59 12.04 -9.25
CA TYR A 85 -3.97 12.95 -10.22
C TYR A 85 -4.02 14.42 -9.79
N GLY A 86 -4.35 14.70 -8.53
CA GLY A 86 -4.26 16.03 -7.95
C GLY A 86 -2.81 16.50 -7.87
N THR A 87 -2.54 17.69 -8.43
CA THR A 87 -1.23 18.35 -8.36
C THR A 87 -1.36 19.67 -7.59
N MET A 88 -0.35 20.00 -6.78
CA MET A 88 -0.29 21.25 -6.01
C MET A 88 1.00 21.99 -6.39
N LYS A 89 0.97 22.78 -7.47
CA LYS A 89 2.15 23.53 -7.96
C LYS A 89 2.16 25.01 -7.54
N LYS A 90 0.99 25.63 -7.36
CA LYS A 90 0.85 27.03 -6.92
C LYS A 90 -0.28 27.11 -5.88
N GLY A 91 0.09 27.42 -4.63
CA GLY A 91 -0.85 27.44 -3.51
C GLY A 91 -1.34 26.06 -3.07
N ASN A 92 -2.42 26.04 -2.29
CA ASN A 92 -2.90 24.83 -1.58
C ASN A 92 -4.12 24.16 -2.26
N LYS A 93 -4.59 24.70 -3.39
CA LYS A 93 -5.72 24.12 -4.14
C LYS A 93 -5.19 23.03 -5.07
N PRO A 94 -5.67 21.77 -4.97
CA PRO A 94 -5.30 20.73 -5.92
C PRO A 94 -5.90 21.01 -7.30
N ASP A 95 -5.12 20.74 -8.33
CA ASP A 95 -5.53 20.79 -9.73
C ASP A 95 -5.49 19.38 -10.34
N PHE A 96 -6.55 19.02 -11.09
CA PHE A 96 -6.80 17.67 -11.58
C PHE A 96 -6.74 17.55 -13.11
N HIS A 97 -6.08 18.48 -13.82
CA HIS A 97 -5.98 18.47 -15.29
C HIS A 97 -5.42 17.17 -15.90
N LEU A 98 -4.70 16.35 -15.12
CA LEU A 98 -4.15 15.07 -15.56
C LEU A 98 -5.13 13.90 -15.51
N ALA A 99 -6.25 14.04 -14.77
CA ALA A 99 -7.24 12.99 -14.65
C ALA A 99 -8.08 12.87 -15.94
N MET A 100 -8.44 11.64 -16.31
CA MET A 100 -9.47 11.42 -17.34
C MET A 100 -10.83 11.85 -16.79
N GLY A 101 -11.61 12.58 -17.60
CA GLY A 101 -12.94 13.06 -17.22
C GLY A 101 -14.06 12.47 -18.06
N GLY A 102 -15.31 12.66 -17.60
CA GLY A 102 -16.53 12.37 -18.35
C GLY A 102 -16.76 10.88 -18.62
N ASP A 103 -17.45 10.60 -19.73
CA ASP A 103 -17.86 9.25 -20.11
C ASP A 103 -16.67 8.34 -20.43
N ALA A 104 -15.59 8.88 -21.01
CA ALA A 104 -14.37 8.11 -21.30
C ALA A 104 -13.77 7.48 -20.03
N ALA A 105 -13.74 8.22 -18.92
CA ALA A 105 -13.26 7.69 -17.63
C ALA A 105 -14.18 6.58 -17.08
N LYS A 106 -15.49 6.74 -17.26
CA LYS A 106 -16.50 5.76 -16.83
C LYS A 106 -16.40 4.46 -17.63
N GLU A 107 -16.26 4.56 -18.95
CA GLU A 107 -16.08 3.43 -19.86
C GLU A 107 -14.81 2.67 -19.52
N LEU A 108 -13.66 3.35 -19.45
CA LEU A 108 -12.40 2.71 -19.15
C LEU A 108 -12.37 2.12 -17.72
N TYR A 109 -12.99 2.77 -16.74
CA TYR A 109 -13.16 2.21 -15.40
C TYR A 109 -13.96 0.90 -15.43
N ALA A 110 -15.10 0.88 -16.14
CA ALA A 110 -15.92 -0.33 -16.27
C ALA A 110 -15.15 -1.47 -16.95
N GLU A 111 -14.37 -1.17 -17.99
CA GLU A 111 -13.48 -2.14 -18.64
C GLU A 111 -12.43 -2.70 -17.66
N ILE A 112 -11.83 -1.87 -16.82
CA ILE A 112 -10.83 -2.31 -15.84
C ILE A 112 -11.45 -3.21 -14.77
N VAL A 113 -12.63 -2.87 -14.25
CA VAL A 113 -13.35 -3.73 -13.30
C VAL A 113 -13.67 -5.09 -13.94
N GLU A 114 -14.03 -5.10 -15.21
CA GLU A 114 -14.26 -6.34 -15.94
C GLU A 114 -12.97 -7.16 -16.14
N LEU A 115 -11.82 -6.50 -16.38
CA LEU A 115 -10.51 -7.18 -16.40
C LEU A 115 -10.19 -7.83 -15.05
N PHE A 116 -10.53 -7.20 -13.92
CA PHE A 116 -10.42 -7.84 -12.60
C PHE A 116 -11.30 -9.09 -12.50
N ARG A 117 -12.56 -9.02 -12.95
CA ARG A 117 -13.50 -10.15 -12.94
C ARG A 117 -13.09 -11.29 -13.87
N GLN A 118 -12.31 -11.02 -14.92
CA GLN A 118 -11.78 -12.04 -15.82
C GLN A 118 -10.52 -12.73 -15.26
N GLN A 119 -9.73 -12.03 -14.44
CA GLN A 119 -8.47 -12.51 -13.89
C GLN A 119 -8.58 -13.05 -12.45
N HIS A 120 -9.73 -12.87 -11.81
CA HIS A 120 -10.12 -13.47 -10.54
C HIS A 120 -11.55 -14.02 -10.65
N LYS A 121 -12.10 -14.56 -9.58
CA LYS A 121 -13.50 -14.97 -9.54
C LYS A 121 -14.43 -13.75 -9.56
N PRO A 122 -15.41 -13.65 -10.47
CA PRO A 122 -16.30 -12.48 -10.56
C PRO A 122 -16.97 -12.09 -9.25
N GLU A 123 -17.36 -13.07 -8.43
CA GLU A 123 -18.00 -12.85 -7.13
C GLU A 123 -17.09 -12.21 -6.08
N ARG A 124 -15.76 -12.35 -6.24
CA ARG A 124 -14.73 -11.76 -5.36
C ARG A 124 -14.38 -10.32 -5.71
N ILE A 125 -14.83 -9.84 -6.88
CA ILE A 125 -14.58 -8.48 -7.34
C ILE A 125 -15.82 -7.62 -7.12
N LYS A 126 -15.68 -6.62 -6.26
CA LYS A 126 -16.68 -5.62 -5.95
C LYS A 126 -16.21 -4.25 -6.44
N ASP A 127 -17.16 -3.37 -6.72
CA ASP A 127 -16.93 -2.00 -7.13
C ASP A 127 -17.75 -1.01 -6.29
N GLY A 128 -17.36 0.26 -6.36
CA GLY A 128 -18.17 1.37 -5.89
C GLY A 128 -19.16 1.85 -6.96
N VAL A 129 -19.77 3.01 -6.73
CA VAL A 129 -20.64 3.66 -7.72
C VAL A 129 -19.88 4.80 -8.37
N PHE A 130 -19.48 4.62 -9.63
CA PHE A 130 -18.67 5.61 -10.37
C PHE A 130 -19.36 6.99 -10.39
N GLY A 131 -18.63 8.03 -10.00
CA GLY A 131 -19.10 9.41 -10.00
C GLY A 131 -20.08 9.77 -8.87
N ALA A 132 -20.47 8.82 -8.02
CA ALA A 132 -21.24 9.12 -6.82
C ALA A 132 -20.34 9.63 -5.68
N MET A 133 -20.93 10.42 -4.79
CA MET A 133 -20.33 10.72 -3.50
C MET A 133 -20.46 9.47 -2.62
N MET A 134 -19.31 8.86 -2.32
CA MET A 134 -19.21 7.60 -1.60
C MET A 134 -18.60 7.82 -0.22
N GLU A 135 -19.15 7.13 0.77
CA GLU A 135 -18.50 6.92 2.07
C GLU A 135 -17.81 5.56 2.02
N VAL A 136 -16.52 5.53 2.32
CA VAL A 136 -15.71 4.31 2.27
C VAL A 136 -15.21 3.98 3.67
N ASP A 137 -15.84 2.97 4.27
CA ASP A 137 -15.39 2.40 5.54
C ASP A 137 -14.40 1.27 5.26
N LEU A 138 -13.24 1.31 5.92
CA LEU A 138 -12.27 0.22 5.81
C LEU A 138 -11.49 0.06 7.10
N VAL A 139 -11.10 -1.19 7.38
CA VAL A 139 -10.16 -1.51 8.47
C VAL A 139 -8.88 -2.02 7.85
N ASN A 140 -7.89 -1.13 7.79
CA ASN A 140 -6.58 -1.43 7.23
C ASN A 140 -5.87 -2.49 8.11
N ASP A 141 -5.52 -3.61 7.50
CA ASP A 141 -4.87 -4.72 8.16
C ASP A 141 -3.34 -4.54 8.05
N GLY A 142 -2.69 -4.16 9.14
CA GLY A 142 -1.24 -3.95 9.21
C GLY A 142 -0.83 -2.68 9.96
N PRO A 143 -0.99 -1.47 9.36
CA PRO A 143 -1.55 -1.22 8.03
C PRO A 143 -0.55 -1.47 6.90
N VAL A 144 -1.05 -1.94 5.74
CA VAL A 144 -0.28 -2.10 4.51
C VAL A 144 -0.91 -1.24 3.41
N THR A 145 -0.13 -0.31 2.88
CA THR A 145 -0.55 0.57 1.77
C THR A 145 0.55 0.66 0.73
N ILE A 146 0.24 0.38 -0.53
CA ILE A 146 1.17 0.42 -1.66
C ILE A 146 0.63 1.38 -2.71
N ILE A 147 1.50 2.24 -3.24
CA ILE A 147 1.16 3.12 -4.36
C ILE A 147 1.84 2.55 -5.60
N HIS A 148 1.09 2.42 -6.68
CA HIS A 148 1.61 1.97 -7.97
C HIS A 148 1.15 2.90 -9.09
N ASP A 149 2.07 3.26 -9.98
CA ASP A 149 1.81 4.01 -11.20
C ASP A 149 2.39 3.22 -12.38
N THR A 150 1.55 2.97 -13.39
CA THR A 150 1.96 2.21 -14.59
C THR A 150 3.03 2.95 -15.40
N ASN A 151 3.13 4.27 -15.27
CA ASN A 151 4.04 5.09 -16.07
C ASN A 151 5.46 5.15 -15.48
N THR A 152 5.66 4.76 -14.21
CA THR A 152 6.99 4.85 -13.57
C THR A 152 7.97 3.81 -14.09
N ASN A 153 7.51 2.64 -14.55
CA ASN A 153 8.39 1.58 -15.05
C ASN A 153 8.93 1.84 -16.48
N ASN A 154 8.32 2.74 -17.24
CA ASN A 154 8.80 3.10 -18.59
C ASN A 154 9.95 4.12 -18.56
N ASN A 155 10.19 4.78 -17.42
CA ASN A 155 11.13 5.90 -17.32
C ASN A 155 12.46 5.56 -16.61
N ASN A 156 12.69 4.32 -16.16
CA ASN A 156 13.96 3.91 -15.56
C ASN A 156 15.12 3.71 -16.57
N GLY A 157 15.01 4.33 -17.76
CA GLY A 157 16.00 4.23 -18.84
C GLY A 157 16.56 5.55 -19.36
N ASP A 158 16.20 6.71 -18.80
CA ASP A 158 16.84 7.97 -19.21
C ASP A 158 16.77 9.04 -18.12
N SER A 159 17.75 9.04 -17.23
CA SER A 159 18.05 10.18 -16.35
C SER A 159 19.56 10.34 -16.22
N SER A 160 20.25 10.15 -17.34
CA SER A 160 21.69 10.41 -17.43
C SER A 160 22.12 10.87 -18.83
N LYS A 161 21.33 11.72 -19.51
CA LYS A 161 21.79 12.43 -20.71
C LYS A 161 21.11 13.79 -20.87
N GLU A 162 21.28 14.69 -19.91
CA GLU A 162 21.11 16.13 -20.19
C GLU A 162 21.86 16.99 -19.17
N ALA A 163 23.20 16.93 -19.23
CA ALA A 163 24.08 17.99 -18.71
C ALA A 163 25.53 17.77 -19.17
N SER A 164 25.80 17.82 -20.48
CA SER A 164 27.16 18.10 -20.97
C SER A 164 27.19 18.50 -22.45
N SER A 165 26.85 19.76 -22.75
CA SER A 165 27.32 20.40 -23.97
C SER A 165 27.30 21.93 -23.87
N SER A 166 28.35 22.50 -23.31
CA SER A 166 28.89 23.79 -23.77
C SER A 166 30.31 23.93 -23.25
N GLY A 167 31.27 23.54 -24.08
CA GLY A 167 32.68 23.82 -23.84
C GLY A 167 33.05 25.22 -24.35
N ALA A 168 33.92 25.90 -23.60
CA ALA A 168 34.87 26.86 -24.16
C ALA A 168 36.12 26.91 -23.26
N SER A 169 37.24 26.69 -23.94
CA SER A 169 38.68 26.64 -23.60
C SER A 169 39.22 27.95 -22.96
N GLN A 170 40.38 28.14 -22.32
CA GLN A 170 41.74 27.54 -22.20
C GLN A 170 42.40 28.04 -20.85
N PRO A 171 43.75 28.16 -20.66
CA PRO A 171 44.70 27.13 -20.22
C PRO A 171 45.50 27.47 -18.92
N GLN A 172 46.30 26.50 -18.49
CA GLN A 172 47.31 26.40 -17.41
C GLN A 172 47.97 27.68 -16.86
N GLN A 173 48.17 27.70 -15.53
CA GLN A 173 49.44 28.15 -14.88
C GLN A 173 49.77 27.28 -13.65
N THR A 174 51.05 26.90 -13.57
CA THR A 174 51.75 26.18 -12.50
C THR A 174 52.38 27.18 -11.49
N ILE A 175 53.02 26.62 -10.43
CA ILE A 175 53.96 27.25 -9.45
C ILE A 175 53.21 27.77 -8.19
N SER A 176 53.54 27.50 -6.91
CA SER A 176 54.58 26.70 -6.22
C SER A 176 54.32 26.70 -4.69
N SER A 177 54.80 25.65 -4.01
CA SER A 177 55.44 25.65 -2.66
C SER A 177 54.84 26.43 -1.48
N LYS A 178 54.52 25.70 -0.40
CA LYS A 178 55.25 25.82 0.88
C LYS A 178 54.99 24.62 1.78
N ARG A 179 56.09 24.09 2.32
CA ARG A 179 56.18 23.16 3.44
C ARG A 179 55.58 23.80 4.68
N ASP A 180 54.98 23.00 5.55
CA ASP A 180 55.33 23.00 6.97
C ASP A 180 55.11 21.63 7.60
N LEU A 181 56.11 21.25 8.38
CA LEU A 181 56.31 19.98 9.06
C LEU A 181 55.81 20.09 10.51
N ARG A 182 55.13 19.04 10.98
CA ARG A 182 55.08 18.49 12.35
C ARG A 182 53.96 17.43 12.32
N GLY A 183 54.16 16.14 12.57
CA GLY A 183 55.08 15.47 13.48
C GLY A 183 54.23 14.70 14.48
N GLY A 184 54.42 13.39 14.63
CA GLY A 184 53.95 12.64 15.81
C GLY A 184 53.09 11.41 15.56
N ASP A 185 53.76 10.32 15.21
CA ASP A 185 53.58 8.91 15.63
C ASP A 185 52.38 8.48 16.53
N ARG A 186 51.80 7.34 16.12
CA ARG A 186 51.44 6.12 16.88
C ARG A 186 50.11 5.94 17.63
N ARG A 187 49.43 4.87 17.18
CA ARG A 187 48.84 3.70 17.91
C ARG A 187 47.63 3.99 18.80
N ALA A 188 46.45 3.50 18.45
CA ALA A 188 45.94 2.13 18.73
C ALA A 188 45.80 1.86 20.23
N ALA A 189 44.56 1.85 20.72
CA ALA A 189 44.14 1.13 21.91
C ALA A 189 42.64 0.80 21.78
N GLU A 190 42.38 -0.49 21.84
CA GLU A 190 41.10 -1.18 21.90
C GLU A 190 40.80 -1.50 23.39
N GLU A 191 39.56 -1.93 23.66
CA GLU A 191 39.03 -2.59 24.88
C GLU A 191 38.45 -1.74 26.04
N PRO A 192 37.61 -2.31 26.94
CA PRO A 192 36.32 -2.98 26.67
C PRO A 192 35.22 -2.60 27.70
N SER A 193 34.04 -3.23 27.52
CA SER A 193 32.87 -3.28 28.44
C SER A 193 33.19 -3.85 29.83
N PRO A 194 32.37 -3.52 30.85
CA PRO A 194 32.03 -4.52 31.87
C PRO A 194 30.51 -4.73 32.02
N ALA A 195 30.14 -6.00 31.98
CA ALA A 195 28.91 -6.55 32.54
C ALA A 195 29.08 -6.86 34.05
N ASP A 196 27.94 -7.21 34.65
CA ASP A 196 27.71 -7.92 35.92
C ASP A 196 27.57 -7.14 37.23
N LYS A 197 26.34 -7.14 37.76
CA LYS A 197 25.94 -7.80 39.02
C LYS A 197 24.44 -7.60 39.28
N GLU A 198 23.62 -8.65 39.20
CA GLU A 198 23.28 -9.63 40.25
C GLU A 198 22.18 -9.19 41.25
N LYS A 199 21.07 -9.95 41.19
CA LYS A 199 20.30 -10.57 42.31
C LYS A 199 19.21 -9.82 43.10
N ARG A 200 18.11 -10.60 43.24
CA ARG A 200 17.14 -10.70 44.37
C ARG A 200 16.03 -9.64 44.37
N THR A 201 14.73 -9.92 44.60
CA THR A 201 14.02 -11.01 45.33
C THR A 201 12.50 -10.83 45.20
N GLY A 202 11.72 -11.92 45.39
CA GLY A 202 10.32 -11.94 45.89
C GLY A 202 9.24 -11.71 44.83
N GLY A 203 8.25 -12.61 44.61
CA GLY A 203 7.18 -13.01 45.54
C GLY A 203 6.04 -11.98 45.43
N GLU A 204 4.79 -12.25 45.07
CA GLU A 204 3.87 -13.33 45.46
C GLU A 204 2.79 -13.55 44.38
N GLU A 205 2.44 -14.82 44.14
CA GLU A 205 1.15 -15.24 43.62
C GLU A 205 0.18 -15.44 44.80
N CYS A 206 -1.05 -14.93 44.66
CA CYS A 206 -2.27 -15.35 45.37
C CYS A 206 -3.37 -15.31 44.29
N GLY A 207 -4.22 -16.30 44.05
CA GLY A 207 -4.66 -17.44 44.85
C GLY A 207 -6.20 -17.38 45.00
N GLY A 208 -6.89 -18.44 44.55
CA GLY A 208 -8.28 -18.77 44.92
C GLY A 208 -9.36 -18.41 43.88
N SER A 209 -9.95 -19.39 43.18
CA SER A 209 -11.10 -20.25 43.59
C SER A 209 -12.43 -19.48 43.54
N GLY A 210 -13.54 -19.94 42.95
CA GLY A 210 -13.93 -21.24 42.43
C GLY A 210 -15.46 -21.28 42.28
N GLY A 211 -15.96 -22.25 41.51
CA GLY A 211 -17.35 -22.74 41.51
C GLY A 211 -18.42 -21.85 40.85
N GLU A 212 -19.55 -22.35 40.36
CA GLU A 212 -20.00 -23.70 40.02
C GLU A 212 -21.32 -23.51 39.23
N ALA A 213 -21.79 -24.58 38.60
CA ALA A 213 -22.94 -24.70 37.71
C ALA A 213 -24.27 -24.04 38.13
N MET A 214 -25.08 -23.60 37.14
CA MET A 214 -26.54 -23.81 37.14
C MET A 214 -27.17 -23.53 35.75
N ALA A 215 -27.60 -24.58 35.07
CA ALA A 215 -28.68 -24.65 34.07
C ALA A 215 -29.34 -26.03 34.31
N PRO A 216 -30.65 -26.29 34.08
CA PRO A 216 -31.41 -25.87 32.89
C PRO A 216 -32.93 -25.63 33.16
N SER A 217 -33.74 -25.78 32.09
CA SER A 217 -35.22 -25.77 31.98
C SER A 217 -35.85 -24.42 31.67
N ASP A 218 -36.89 -24.28 30.88
CA ASP A 218 -37.57 -25.07 29.83
C ASP A 218 -38.59 -24.06 29.24
N GLY A 219 -38.90 -24.13 27.95
CA GLY A 219 -39.87 -23.20 27.37
C GLY A 219 -40.09 -23.32 25.88
N GLU A 220 -40.22 -24.54 25.34
CA GLU A 220 -40.89 -24.76 24.07
C GLU A 220 -42.40 -24.62 24.28
N ALA A 221 -43.02 -23.64 23.62
CA ALA A 221 -44.45 -23.63 23.33
C ALA A 221 -44.64 -23.28 21.85
N ARG A 222 -44.75 -24.32 21.03
CA ARG A 222 -45.37 -24.29 19.70
C ARG A 222 -46.85 -24.63 19.88
N GLY A 223 -47.74 -23.89 19.21
CA GLY A 223 -49.03 -24.44 18.80
C GLY A 223 -50.21 -23.48 18.78
N ALA A 224 -50.76 -23.34 17.57
CA ALA A 224 -52.03 -22.73 17.13
C ALA A 224 -52.07 -21.20 17.01
#